data_AF-A0A409WD84-F1
#
_entry.id   AF-A0A409WD84-F1
#
_cell.length_a   1.000
_cell.length_b   1.000
_cell.length_c   1.000
_cell.angle_alpha   90.00
_cell.angle_beta   90.00
_cell.angle_gamma   90.00
#
_symmetry.space_group_name_H-M   'P 1'
#
loop_
_entity.id
_entity.type
_entity.pdbx_description
1 polymer ?
#
loop_
_entity_poly.entity_id
_entity_poly.type
_entity_poly.pdbx_seq_one_letter_code
_entity_poly.pdbx_strand_id
1 'polypeptide(L)'
;MGSTGIRRLRRLRPYQPFPVPPDVLVLPKPIEESVYGYSSVGLSILGSAPKTPDELLELMAQQRPGPRGGRGTRKPRKFFQAHLMWYGIGFHEHESVDELEGWHWAAMSSDPPPTIYAGLSQVDAIMRQKWLVAAAEEQARVMSSLIQRGATVYTSDLLAQLTGVWQLTGQFFKDPDTFLRTHFPLTAPPQHVLVLLAVDEEAENEVFEWAADVHELWVVKVDNIYRGSGRSQGRFPDFVIGKDEQAVNAKADAIERENIAAAWTFRR
;
A
#
# COMPACT_ATOMS: atom_id res chain seq x y z
N MET A 1 40.96 -22.31 20.23
CA MET A 1 40.40 -23.14 19.14
C MET A 1 39.10 -23.75 19.66
N GLY A 2 37.91 -23.57 19.09
CA GLY A 2 37.50 -22.95 17.84
C GLY A 2 36.16 -22.22 18.00
N SER A 3 36.00 -21.16 17.22
CA SER A 3 34.78 -20.38 17.10
C SER A 3 33.74 -21.18 16.33
N THR A 4 32.65 -21.54 17.00
CA THR A 4 31.44 -22.10 16.40
C THR A 4 30.82 -21.05 15.48
N GLY A 5 31.14 -21.12 14.19
CA GLY A 5 30.60 -20.26 13.15
C GLY A 5 29.09 -20.47 13.06
N ILE A 6 28.33 -19.58 13.69
CA ILE A 6 26.92 -19.37 13.39
C ILE A 6 26.87 -18.93 11.92
N ARG A 7 26.63 -19.87 11.01
CA ARG A 7 26.20 -19.56 9.64
C ARG A 7 24.88 -18.81 9.79
N ARG A 8 24.94 -17.48 9.85
CA ARG A 8 23.80 -16.62 9.58
C ARG A 8 23.28 -17.08 8.23
N LEU A 9 22.12 -17.73 8.22
CA LEU A 9 21.31 -17.89 7.01
C LEU A 9 21.13 -16.46 6.47
N ARG A 10 21.93 -16.12 5.46
CA ARG A 10 21.78 -14.92 4.67
C ARG A 10 20.33 -14.99 4.21
N ARG A 11 19.43 -14.15 4.77
CA ARG A 11 18.08 -14.00 4.23
C ARG A 11 18.30 -13.57 2.78
N LEU A 12 18.25 -14.53 1.85
CA LEU A 12 18.27 -14.24 0.43
C LEU A 12 17.07 -13.32 0.22
N ARG A 13 17.34 -12.10 -0.26
CA ARG A 13 16.25 -11.23 -0.68
C ARG A 13 15.47 -12.00 -1.75
N PRO A 14 14.12 -12.01 -1.70
CA PRO A 14 13.34 -12.67 -2.72
C PRO A 14 13.81 -12.21 -4.09
N TYR A 15 14.03 -13.15 -5.01
CA TYR A 15 14.35 -12.82 -6.39
C TYR A 15 13.19 -12.00 -6.98
N GLN A 16 13.46 -10.75 -7.35
CA GLN A 16 12.46 -9.77 -7.76
C GLN A 16 12.79 -9.27 -9.18
N PRO A 17 12.46 -10.06 -10.22
CA PRO A 17 12.76 -9.71 -11.61
C PRO A 17 11.86 -8.60 -12.19
N PHE A 18 10.74 -8.31 -11.53
CA PHE A 18 9.79 -7.24 -11.91
C PHE A 18 9.83 -6.11 -10.89
N PRO A 19 9.40 -4.89 -11.25
CA PRO A 19 9.33 -3.81 -10.29
C PRO A 19 8.44 -4.17 -9.09
N VAL A 20 8.79 -3.66 -7.91
CA VAL A 20 7.98 -3.85 -6.70
C VAL A 20 6.58 -3.27 -6.96
N PRO A 21 5.49 -3.97 -6.55
CA PRO A 21 4.15 -3.41 -6.61
C PRO A 21 4.07 -2.06 -5.88
N PRO A 22 3.25 -1.10 -6.35
CA PRO A 22 3.09 0.16 -5.65
C PRO A 22 2.46 -0.06 -4.27
N ASP A 23 2.87 0.74 -3.30
CA ASP A 23 2.16 0.81 -2.02
C ASP A 23 0.75 1.37 -2.26
N VAL A 24 -0.24 0.69 -1.70
CA VAL A 24 -1.65 1.10 -1.74
C VAL A 24 -2.16 1.22 -0.31
N LEU A 25 -3.00 2.22 -0.06
CA LEU A 25 -3.56 2.46 1.27
C LEU A 25 -4.50 1.34 1.73
N VAL A 26 -5.19 0.71 0.77
CA VAL A 26 -6.06 -0.45 1.02
C VAL A 26 -5.63 -1.58 0.11
N LEU A 27 -5.25 -2.71 0.72
CA LEU A 27 -4.88 -3.90 -0.01
C LEU A 27 -6.13 -4.59 -0.58
N PRO A 28 -6.28 -4.72 -1.90
CA PRO A 28 -7.32 -5.55 -2.47
C PRO A 28 -6.98 -7.02 -2.25
N LYS A 29 -7.96 -7.90 -2.50
CA LYS A 29 -7.70 -9.33 -2.58
C LYS A 29 -6.71 -9.62 -3.73
N PRO A 30 -5.86 -10.66 -3.61
CA PRO A 30 -5.08 -11.14 -4.73
C PRO A 30 -5.98 -11.41 -5.94
N ILE A 31 -5.50 -11.03 -7.12
CA ILE A 31 -6.19 -11.34 -8.38
C ILE A 31 -5.59 -12.60 -8.97
N GLU A 32 -6.42 -13.45 -9.56
CA GLU A 32 -6.02 -14.68 -10.25
C GLU A 32 -6.67 -14.71 -11.64
N GLU A 33 -5.87 -14.97 -12.67
CA GLU A 33 -6.31 -15.11 -14.05
C GLU A 33 -5.56 -16.25 -14.71
N SER A 34 -6.28 -17.34 -14.94
CA SER A 34 -5.69 -18.59 -15.45
C SER A 34 -4.54 -19.05 -14.54
N VAL A 35 -3.32 -19.10 -15.07
CA VAL A 35 -2.11 -19.49 -14.36
C VAL A 35 -1.43 -18.33 -13.63
N TYR A 36 -1.83 -17.08 -13.90
CA TYR A 36 -1.20 -15.90 -13.33
C TYR A 36 -1.94 -15.42 -12.09
N GLY A 37 -1.21 -14.97 -11.08
CA GLY A 37 -1.77 -14.31 -9.92
C GLY A 37 -0.96 -13.06 -9.57
N TYR A 38 -1.60 -12.05 -8.98
CA TYR A 38 -0.93 -10.81 -8.59
C TYR A 38 -1.42 -10.30 -7.24
N SER A 39 -0.49 -9.81 -6.42
CA SER A 39 -0.77 -9.31 -5.06
C SER A 39 0.27 -8.26 -4.64
N SER A 40 0.29 -7.88 -3.37
CA SER A 40 1.31 -6.98 -2.79
C SER A 40 2.75 -7.52 -2.88
N VAL A 41 2.93 -8.81 -3.17
CA VAL A 41 4.26 -9.40 -3.41
C VAL A 41 4.63 -9.52 -4.90
N GLY A 42 3.75 -9.08 -5.80
CA GLY A 42 3.97 -9.07 -7.25
C GLY A 42 3.36 -10.26 -7.99
N LEU A 43 3.83 -10.47 -9.22
CA LEU A 43 3.38 -11.53 -10.10
C LEU A 43 3.78 -12.92 -9.58
N SER A 44 2.86 -13.86 -9.68
CA SER A 44 3.04 -15.28 -9.40
C SER A 44 2.51 -16.12 -10.55
N ILE A 45 3.11 -17.29 -10.77
CA ILE A 45 2.59 -18.31 -11.71
C ILE A 45 2.21 -19.53 -10.90
N LEU A 46 0.95 -19.96 -11.00
CA LEU A 46 0.36 -21.06 -10.24
C LEU A 46 0.63 -20.96 -8.73
N GLY A 47 0.56 -19.73 -8.19
CA GLY A 47 0.83 -19.41 -6.79
C GLY A 47 2.32 -19.43 -6.39
N SER A 48 3.25 -19.55 -7.36
CA SER A 48 4.69 -19.55 -7.11
C SER A 48 5.34 -18.25 -7.57
N ALA A 49 6.06 -17.60 -6.65
CA ALA A 49 6.94 -16.47 -6.94
C ALA A 49 8.15 -16.92 -7.77
N PRO A 50 8.79 -16.02 -8.55
CA PRO A 50 9.97 -16.37 -9.32
C PRO A 50 11.15 -16.72 -8.40
N LYS A 51 12.05 -17.57 -8.91
CA LYS A 51 13.29 -18.00 -8.25
C LYS A 51 14.39 -18.08 -9.27
N THR A 52 15.63 -17.79 -8.88
CA THR A 52 16.80 -17.94 -9.76
C THR A 52 17.07 -19.41 -10.10
N PRO A 53 17.81 -19.70 -11.19
CA PRO A 53 18.18 -21.09 -11.53
C PRO A 53 18.94 -21.79 -10.38
N ASP A 54 19.88 -21.10 -9.73
CA ASP A 54 20.64 -21.62 -8.60
C ASP A 54 19.74 -21.99 -7.41
N GLU A 55 18.81 -21.10 -7.03
CA GLU A 55 17.84 -21.39 -5.96
C GLU A 55 16.98 -22.60 -6.28
N LEU A 56 16.62 -22.78 -7.55
CA LEU A 56 15.82 -23.92 -7.98
C LEU A 56 16.62 -25.23 -7.95
N LEU A 57 17.87 -25.20 -8.40
CA LEU A 57 18.79 -26.34 -8.31
C LEU A 57 19.02 -26.74 -6.85
N GLU A 58 19.23 -25.78 -5.94
CA GLU A 58 19.35 -26.03 -4.51
C GLU A 58 18.07 -26.66 -3.94
N LEU A 59 16.89 -26.12 -4.29
CA LEU A 59 15.61 -26.65 -3.84
C LEU A 59 15.33 -28.06 -4.36
N MET A 60 15.77 -28.39 -5.58
CA MET A 60 15.67 -29.74 -6.14
C MET A 60 16.68 -30.69 -5.48
N ALA A 61 17.91 -30.25 -5.25
CA ALA A 61 18.94 -31.05 -4.59
C ALA A 61 18.53 -31.43 -3.16
N GLN A 62 17.84 -30.55 -2.44
CA GLN A 62 17.30 -30.82 -1.10
C GLN A 62 16.21 -31.90 -1.06
N GLN A 63 15.58 -32.24 -2.19
CA GLN A 63 14.61 -33.34 -2.27
C GLN A 63 15.28 -34.72 -2.28
N ARG A 64 16.55 -34.78 -2.70
CA ARG A 64 17.30 -36.02 -2.80
C ARG A 64 17.78 -36.44 -1.40
N PRO A 65 17.75 -37.74 -1.07
CA PRO A 65 18.18 -38.21 0.23
C PRO A 65 19.65 -37.81 0.46
N GLY A 66 19.90 -37.02 1.50
CA GLY A 66 21.26 -36.73 1.95
C GLY A 66 21.92 -37.96 2.59
N PRO A 67 23.24 -37.95 2.82
CA PRO A 67 24.00 -39.06 3.43
C PRO A 67 23.54 -39.43 4.86
N ARG A 68 22.60 -38.68 5.45
CA ARG A 68 21.99 -38.95 6.77
C ARG A 68 20.48 -39.24 6.73
N GLY A 69 19.94 -39.62 5.56
CA GLY A 69 18.62 -40.28 5.47
C GLY A 69 17.38 -39.43 5.74
N GLY A 70 17.51 -38.11 5.90
CA GLY A 70 16.36 -37.21 5.96
C GLY A 70 15.68 -37.10 4.59
N ARG A 71 14.42 -37.51 4.49
CA ARG A 71 13.64 -37.40 3.25
C ARG A 71 13.19 -35.95 3.08
N GLY A 72 13.83 -35.21 2.17
CA GLY A 72 13.33 -33.90 1.77
C GLY A 72 11.89 -34.00 1.25
N THR A 73 11.09 -32.96 1.48
CA THR A 73 9.71 -32.93 0.97
C THR A 73 9.73 -32.85 -0.56
N ARG A 74 9.21 -33.88 -1.22
CA ARG A 74 9.02 -33.89 -2.69
C ARG A 74 8.21 -32.68 -3.12
N LYS A 75 8.66 -31.98 -4.17
CA LYS A 75 7.94 -30.84 -4.71
C LYS A 75 6.75 -31.33 -5.55
N PRO A 76 5.60 -30.65 -5.47
CA PRO A 76 4.42 -31.05 -6.22
C PRO A 76 4.57 -30.69 -7.71
N ARG A 77 3.77 -31.34 -8.56
CA ARG A 77 3.69 -31.06 -10.00
C ARG A 77 3.61 -29.57 -10.36
N LYS A 78 2.72 -28.83 -9.69
CA LYS A 78 2.52 -27.39 -9.89
C LYS A 78 3.79 -26.55 -9.68
N PHE A 79 4.69 -26.99 -8.78
CA PHE A 79 5.96 -26.29 -8.57
C PHE A 79 6.80 -26.32 -9.84
N PHE A 80 6.97 -27.50 -10.46
CA PHE A 80 7.78 -27.62 -11.66
C PHE A 80 7.15 -26.88 -12.84
N GLN A 81 5.84 -27.03 -13.03
CA GLN A 81 5.09 -26.32 -14.07
C GLN A 81 5.28 -24.80 -13.94
N ALA A 82 5.06 -24.23 -12.74
CA ALA A 82 5.19 -22.79 -12.52
C ALA A 82 6.58 -22.26 -12.89
N HIS A 83 7.64 -22.94 -12.47
CA HIS A 83 9.00 -22.49 -12.71
C HIS A 83 9.45 -22.72 -14.15
N LEU A 84 9.04 -23.80 -14.81
CA LEU A 84 9.25 -23.94 -16.25
C LEU A 84 8.59 -22.79 -17.04
N MET A 85 7.37 -22.39 -16.65
CA MET A 85 6.68 -21.24 -17.26
C MET A 85 7.42 -19.91 -17.01
N TRP A 86 7.99 -19.70 -15.83
CA TRP A 86 8.78 -18.51 -15.52
C TRP A 86 9.93 -18.30 -16.52
N TYR A 87 10.52 -19.40 -17.01
CA TYR A 87 11.62 -19.41 -17.97
C TYR A 87 11.17 -19.65 -19.42
N GLY A 88 9.86 -19.70 -19.70
CA GLY A 88 9.33 -19.90 -21.05
C GLY A 88 9.57 -21.30 -21.62
N ILE A 89 9.76 -22.29 -20.75
CA ILE A 89 10.09 -23.65 -21.12
C ILE A 89 8.79 -24.46 -21.24
N GLY A 90 8.54 -25.00 -22.43
CA GLY A 90 7.37 -25.81 -22.71
C GLY A 90 7.40 -27.16 -22.00
N PHE A 91 6.22 -27.65 -21.62
CA PHE A 91 5.99 -28.97 -21.06
C PHE A 91 4.58 -29.43 -21.43
N HIS A 92 4.29 -30.73 -21.28
CA HIS A 92 2.97 -31.29 -21.59
C HIS A 92 2.11 -31.44 -20.33
N GLU A 93 0.81 -31.19 -20.46
CA GLU A 93 -0.15 -31.23 -19.34
C GLU A 93 -0.34 -32.62 -18.72
N HIS A 94 0.23 -33.68 -19.31
CA HIS A 94 0.16 -35.04 -18.77
C HIS A 94 1.49 -35.58 -18.28
N GLU A 95 2.59 -34.81 -18.37
CA GLU A 95 3.88 -35.23 -17.84
C GLU A 95 3.84 -35.44 -16.33
N SER A 96 4.44 -36.56 -15.92
CA SER A 96 4.63 -36.94 -14.54
C SER A 96 5.54 -35.97 -13.79
N VAL A 97 5.55 -36.07 -12.46
CA VAL A 97 6.44 -35.25 -11.62
C VAL A 97 7.91 -35.51 -11.94
N ASP A 98 8.29 -36.76 -12.17
CA ASP A 98 9.67 -37.15 -12.45
C ASP A 98 10.15 -36.63 -13.82
N GLU A 99 9.27 -36.63 -14.83
CA GLU A 99 9.55 -36.02 -16.15
C GLU A 99 9.75 -34.51 -16.03
N LEU A 100 8.82 -33.82 -15.36
CA LEU A 100 8.90 -32.36 -15.14
C LEU A 100 10.13 -31.97 -14.32
N GLU A 101 10.50 -32.76 -13.31
CA GLU A 101 11.74 -32.56 -12.56
C GLU A 101 12.97 -32.73 -13.45
N GLY A 102 12.99 -33.75 -14.32
CA GLY A 102 14.06 -33.98 -15.28
C GLY A 102 14.25 -32.79 -16.23
N TRP A 103 13.16 -32.31 -16.83
CA TRP A 103 13.18 -31.11 -17.69
C TRP A 103 13.66 -29.88 -16.94
N HIS A 104 13.15 -29.67 -15.72
CA HIS A 104 13.51 -28.54 -14.89
C HIS A 104 15.00 -28.58 -14.49
N TRP A 105 15.54 -29.75 -14.15
CA TRP A 105 16.95 -29.91 -13.82
C TRP A 105 17.84 -29.63 -15.03
N ALA A 106 17.52 -30.23 -16.18
CA ALA A 106 18.26 -30.04 -17.43
C ALA A 106 18.29 -28.56 -17.84
N ALA A 107 17.14 -27.88 -17.73
CA ALA A 107 17.02 -26.47 -18.04
C ALA A 107 17.84 -25.58 -17.09
N MET A 108 17.66 -25.71 -15.77
CA MET A 108 18.35 -24.82 -14.83
C MET A 108 19.87 -25.04 -14.79
N SER A 109 20.34 -26.23 -15.20
CA SER A 109 21.76 -26.57 -15.25
C SER A 109 22.44 -26.19 -16.57
N SER A 110 21.74 -25.56 -17.53
CA SER A 110 22.33 -25.18 -18.81
C SER A 110 23.39 -24.09 -18.66
N ASP A 111 24.30 -24.00 -19.64
CA ASP A 111 25.28 -22.92 -19.74
C ASP A 111 25.10 -22.16 -21.08
N PRO A 112 24.67 -20.88 -21.07
CA PRO A 112 24.30 -20.11 -19.88
C PRO A 112 22.99 -20.60 -19.23
N PRO A 113 22.77 -20.33 -17.93
CA PRO A 113 21.49 -20.60 -17.28
C PRO A 113 20.35 -19.81 -17.93
N PRO A 114 19.11 -20.34 -17.92
CA PRO A 114 17.98 -19.67 -18.52
C PRO A 114 17.64 -18.38 -17.77
N THR A 115 17.14 -17.39 -18.51
CA THR A 115 16.62 -16.14 -17.96
C THR A 115 15.09 -16.13 -18.01
N ILE A 116 14.47 -15.33 -17.14
CA ILE A 116 13.01 -15.15 -17.13
C ILE A 116 12.50 -14.81 -18.54
N TYR A 117 11.39 -15.43 -18.93
CA TYR A 117 10.79 -15.24 -20.23
C TYR A 117 10.40 -13.77 -20.44
N ALA A 118 10.93 -13.15 -21.50
CA ALA A 118 10.75 -11.72 -21.76
C ALA A 118 9.27 -11.31 -21.86
N GLY A 119 8.41 -12.20 -22.38
CA GLY A 119 6.97 -11.96 -22.49
C GLY A 119 6.24 -11.77 -21.15
N LEU A 120 6.84 -12.20 -20.03
CA LEU A 120 6.24 -12.01 -18.70
C LEU A 120 6.25 -10.55 -18.24
N SER A 121 7.08 -9.69 -18.83
CA SER A 121 7.06 -8.24 -18.52
C SER A 121 5.72 -7.59 -18.91
N GLN A 122 5.13 -8.04 -20.02
CA GLN A 122 3.82 -7.56 -20.45
C GLN A 122 2.71 -8.12 -19.55
N VAL A 123 2.83 -9.39 -19.15
CA VAL A 123 1.88 -10.03 -18.21
C VAL A 123 1.92 -9.32 -16.86
N ASP A 124 3.11 -9.03 -16.32
CA ASP A 124 3.31 -8.27 -15.09
C ASP A 124 2.62 -6.90 -15.17
N ALA A 125 2.85 -6.14 -16.24
CA ALA A 125 2.23 -4.83 -16.43
C ALA A 125 0.69 -4.91 -16.46
N ILE A 126 0.12 -5.88 -17.17
CA ILE A 126 -1.33 -6.09 -17.26
C ILE A 126 -1.91 -6.44 -15.88
N MET A 127 -1.32 -7.43 -15.21
CA MET A 127 -1.77 -7.90 -13.91
C MET A 127 -1.62 -6.81 -12.83
N ARG A 128 -0.52 -6.07 -12.86
CA ARG A 128 -0.30 -4.90 -12.00
C ARG A 128 -1.39 -3.84 -12.19
N GLN A 129 -1.72 -3.51 -13.43
CA GLN A 129 -2.77 -2.53 -13.71
C GLN A 129 -4.12 -3.00 -13.19
N LYS A 130 -4.47 -4.28 -13.39
CA LYS A 130 -5.72 -4.86 -12.84
C LYS A 130 -5.73 -4.81 -11.31
N TRP A 131 -4.61 -5.10 -10.66
CA TRP A 131 -4.50 -5.04 -9.20
C TRP A 131 -4.66 -3.60 -8.67
N LEU A 132 -4.11 -2.59 -9.38
CA LEU A 132 -4.31 -1.18 -9.01
C LEU A 132 -5.76 -0.73 -9.16
N VAL A 133 -6.45 -1.17 -10.22
CA VAL A 133 -7.89 -0.92 -10.38
C VAL A 133 -8.67 -1.56 -9.21
N ALA A 134 -8.38 -2.83 -8.88
CA ALA A 134 -9.01 -3.50 -7.76
C ALA A 134 -8.71 -2.81 -6.41
N ALA A 135 -7.50 -2.27 -6.22
CA ALA A 135 -7.13 -1.50 -5.03
C ALA A 135 -7.96 -0.22 -4.92
N ALA A 136 -8.15 0.51 -6.02
CA ALA A 136 -8.97 1.72 -6.06
C ALA A 136 -10.45 1.42 -5.77
N GLU A 137 -10.99 0.35 -6.35
CA GLU A 137 -12.36 -0.12 -6.08
C GLU A 137 -12.53 -0.50 -4.60
N GLU A 138 -11.57 -1.22 -4.03
CA GLU A 138 -11.60 -1.62 -2.62
C GLU A 138 -11.48 -0.41 -1.70
N GLN A 139 -10.64 0.57 -2.02
CA GLN A 139 -10.57 1.84 -1.31
C GLN A 139 -11.92 2.57 -1.33
N ALA A 140 -12.57 2.69 -2.50
CA ALA A 140 -13.89 3.30 -2.62
C ALA A 140 -14.95 2.55 -1.81
N ARG A 141 -14.90 1.21 -1.78
CA ARG A 141 -15.78 0.36 -0.98
C ARG A 141 -15.59 0.59 0.52
N VAL A 142 -14.33 0.64 1.00
CA VAL A 142 -14.00 0.92 2.39
C VAL A 142 -14.46 2.31 2.80
N MET A 143 -14.19 3.33 1.97
CA MET A 143 -14.67 4.69 2.20
C MET A 143 -16.19 4.74 2.32
N SER A 144 -16.91 4.14 1.37
CA SER A 144 -18.37 4.09 1.39
C SER A 144 -18.92 3.39 2.64
N SER A 145 -18.30 2.28 3.05
CA SER A 145 -18.68 1.57 4.28
C SER A 145 -18.42 2.38 5.54
N LEU A 146 -17.36 3.18 5.59
CA LEU A 146 -17.07 4.07 6.72
C LEU A 146 -18.13 5.17 6.81
N ILE A 147 -18.42 5.83 5.68
CA ILE A 147 -19.44 6.87 5.60
C ILE A 147 -20.83 6.34 5.98
N GLN A 148 -21.22 5.15 5.48
CA GLN A 148 -22.50 4.51 5.84
C GLN A 148 -22.62 4.18 7.33
N ARG A 149 -21.50 3.98 8.02
CA ARG A 149 -21.44 3.77 9.48
C ARG A 149 -21.39 5.08 10.27
N GLY A 150 -21.55 6.22 9.61
CA GLY A 150 -21.51 7.54 10.22
C GLY A 150 -20.10 8.07 10.46
N ALA A 151 -19.06 7.42 9.92
CA ALA A 151 -17.71 7.98 10.01
C ALA A 151 -17.58 9.19 9.09
N THR A 152 -16.90 10.21 9.60
CA THR A 152 -16.51 11.43 8.90
C THR A 152 -14.98 11.49 8.84
N VAL A 153 -14.43 12.35 7.98
CA VAL A 153 -12.97 12.61 7.96
C VAL A 153 -12.46 13.10 9.33
N TYR A 154 -13.35 13.63 10.16
CA TYR A 154 -13.03 14.08 11.51
C TYR A 154 -13.09 12.98 12.55
N THR A 155 -13.73 11.85 12.29
CA THR A 155 -13.98 10.80 13.31
C THR A 155 -13.34 9.46 12.96
N SER A 156 -12.72 9.37 11.78
CA SER A 156 -11.98 8.20 11.33
C SER A 156 -10.65 8.60 10.68
N ASP A 157 -9.55 8.28 11.36
CA ASP A 157 -8.18 8.46 10.83
C ASP A 157 -8.02 7.76 9.47
N LEU A 158 -8.60 6.57 9.33
CA LEU A 158 -8.59 5.83 8.07
C LEU A 158 -9.33 6.60 6.97
N LEU A 159 -10.55 7.10 7.23
CA LEU A 159 -11.28 7.86 6.21
C LEU A 159 -10.54 9.13 5.80
N ALA A 160 -9.90 9.80 6.75
CA ALA A 160 -9.10 10.99 6.52
C ALA A 160 -7.82 10.70 5.71
N GLN A 161 -7.18 9.55 5.92
CA GLN A 161 -6.06 9.07 5.10
C GLN A 161 -6.53 8.71 3.68
N LEU A 162 -7.64 7.98 3.55
CA LEU A 162 -8.17 7.55 2.25
C LEU A 162 -8.68 8.70 1.38
N THR A 163 -9.12 9.81 2.00
CA THR A 163 -9.53 11.04 1.31
C THR A 163 -8.33 11.97 1.03
N GLY A 164 -7.14 11.65 1.53
CA GLY A 164 -5.94 12.45 1.36
C GLY A 164 -5.91 13.73 2.20
N VAL A 165 -6.86 13.94 3.12
CA VAL A 165 -6.95 15.21 3.86
C VAL A 165 -5.75 15.39 4.80
N TRP A 166 -5.18 14.30 5.36
CA TRP A 166 -3.91 14.38 6.13
C TRP A 166 -2.73 14.85 5.28
N GLN A 167 -2.74 14.57 3.97
CA GLN A 167 -1.69 15.04 3.08
C GLN A 167 -1.74 16.55 2.87
N LEU A 168 -2.93 17.17 2.92
CA LEU A 168 -3.06 18.62 2.82
C LEU A 168 -2.42 19.33 4.03
N THR A 169 -2.69 18.85 5.25
CA THR A 169 -2.03 19.37 6.46
C THR A 169 -0.51 19.24 6.35
N GLY A 170 0.00 18.08 5.93
CA GLY A 170 1.45 17.89 5.77
C GLY A 170 2.07 18.74 4.66
N GLN A 171 1.33 19.04 3.59
CA GLN A 171 1.78 19.93 2.52
C GLN A 171 1.86 21.38 2.98
N PHE A 172 0.88 21.83 3.78
CA PHE A 172 0.90 23.16 4.38
C PHE A 172 2.18 23.39 5.18
N PHE A 173 2.49 22.52 6.16
CA PHE A 173 3.68 22.69 7.02
C PHE A 173 5.02 22.45 6.31
N LYS A 174 5.02 21.93 5.08
CA LYS A 174 6.25 21.78 4.29
C LYS A 174 6.66 23.10 3.64
N ASP A 175 5.69 23.88 3.16
CA ASP A 175 5.90 25.18 2.51
C ASP A 175 4.57 25.98 2.53
N PRO A 176 4.29 26.71 3.63
CA PRO A 176 3.01 27.39 3.82
C PRO A 176 2.70 28.45 2.76
N ASP A 177 3.68 29.25 2.35
CA ASP A 177 3.50 30.31 1.33
C ASP A 177 3.10 29.70 -0.02
N THR A 178 3.87 28.72 -0.51
CA THR A 178 3.58 28.06 -1.79
C THR A 178 2.22 27.34 -1.72
N PHE A 179 1.91 26.69 -0.60
CA PHE A 179 0.63 26.01 -0.40
C PHE A 179 -0.54 26.99 -0.49
N LEU A 180 -0.52 28.07 0.30
CA LEU A 180 -1.62 29.04 0.32
C LEU A 180 -1.79 29.76 -1.01
N ARG A 181 -0.72 30.12 -1.72
CA ARG A 181 -0.80 30.68 -3.08
C ARG A 181 -1.43 29.72 -4.08
N THR A 182 -1.13 28.42 -3.95
CA THR A 182 -1.63 27.38 -4.85
C THR A 182 -3.11 27.09 -4.62
N HIS A 183 -3.55 27.09 -3.37
CA HIS A 183 -4.95 26.78 -3.04
C HIS A 183 -5.86 28.02 -2.99
N PHE A 184 -5.32 29.21 -2.77
CA PHE A 184 -6.04 30.48 -2.84
C PHE A 184 -5.50 31.43 -3.92
N PRO A 185 -5.39 31.01 -5.20
CA PRO A 185 -5.04 31.93 -6.28
C PRO A 185 -6.08 33.06 -6.38
N LEU A 186 -5.75 34.15 -7.08
CA LEU A 186 -6.68 35.27 -7.29
C LEU A 186 -8.03 34.84 -7.88
N THR A 187 -8.04 33.75 -8.66
CA THR A 187 -9.25 33.16 -9.28
C THR A 187 -10.06 32.25 -8.37
N ALA A 188 -9.56 31.90 -7.18
CA ALA A 188 -10.29 31.03 -6.26
C ALA A 188 -11.61 31.71 -5.81
N PRO A 189 -12.74 31.00 -5.88
CA PRO A 189 -14.04 31.57 -5.54
C PRO A 189 -14.08 31.96 -4.05
N PRO A 190 -14.85 32.99 -3.66
CA PRO A 190 -14.92 33.42 -2.26
C PRO A 190 -15.36 32.30 -1.30
N GLN A 191 -16.21 31.38 -1.78
CA GLN A 191 -16.71 30.26 -0.98
C GLN A 191 -15.70 29.11 -0.84
N HIS A 192 -14.52 29.21 -1.47
CA HIS A 192 -13.49 28.19 -1.32
C HIS A 192 -12.93 28.20 0.10
N VAL A 193 -12.94 27.04 0.73
CA VAL A 193 -12.39 26.81 2.07
C VAL A 193 -11.49 25.59 2.05
N LEU A 194 -10.40 25.66 2.82
CA LEU A 194 -9.53 24.54 3.12
C LEU A 194 -9.69 24.16 4.59
N VAL A 195 -9.47 22.88 4.87
CA VAL A 195 -9.47 22.36 6.24
C VAL A 195 -8.15 21.64 6.48
N LEU A 196 -7.37 22.14 7.43
CA LEU A 196 -6.19 21.45 7.95
C LEU A 196 -6.64 20.61 9.14
N LEU A 197 -6.44 19.29 9.07
CA LEU A 197 -6.83 18.36 10.12
C LEU A 197 -5.70 18.09 11.10
N ALA A 198 -6.07 17.89 12.37
CA ALA A 198 -5.20 17.42 13.43
C ALA A 198 -3.85 18.15 13.48
N VAL A 199 -3.91 19.49 13.53
CA VAL A 199 -2.73 20.34 13.64
C VAL A 199 -2.13 20.19 15.04
N ASP A 200 -0.81 19.99 15.11
CA ASP A 200 -0.08 19.91 16.39
C ASP A 200 -0.19 21.23 17.16
N GLU A 201 -0.34 21.16 18.49
CA GLU A 201 -0.48 22.33 19.37
C GLU A 201 0.72 23.29 19.21
N GLU A 202 1.92 22.71 19.03
CA GLU A 202 3.15 23.47 18.79
C GLU A 202 3.16 24.20 17.45
N ALA A 203 2.36 23.74 16.48
CA ALA A 203 2.30 24.25 15.11
C ALA A 203 1.07 25.14 14.83
N GLU A 204 0.16 25.30 15.79
CA GLU A 204 -1.07 26.11 15.63
C GLU A 204 -0.77 27.57 15.27
N ASN A 205 0.24 28.17 15.91
CA ASN A 205 0.61 29.57 15.67
C ASN A 205 1.07 29.78 14.23
N GLU A 206 1.73 28.80 13.63
CA GLU A 206 2.20 28.86 12.24
C GLU A 206 1.01 28.92 11.27
N VAL A 207 -0.12 28.28 11.60
CA VAL A 207 -1.34 28.39 10.78
C VAL A 207 -1.88 29.82 10.78
N PHE A 208 -1.99 30.46 11.94
CA PHE A 208 -2.46 31.84 12.03
C PHE A 208 -1.49 32.81 11.37
N GLU A 209 -0.19 32.69 11.64
CA GLU A 209 0.84 33.54 11.06
C GLU A 209 0.76 33.52 9.53
N TRP A 210 0.81 32.35 8.92
CA TRP A 210 0.81 32.28 7.46
C TRP A 210 -0.55 32.61 6.86
N ALA A 211 -1.64 32.02 7.35
CA ALA A 211 -2.93 32.20 6.70
C ALA A 211 -3.53 33.58 6.99
N ALA A 212 -3.55 34.04 8.25
CA ALA A 212 -4.16 35.30 8.62
C ALA A 212 -3.20 36.49 8.45
N ASP A 213 -1.98 36.41 8.99
CA ASP A 213 -1.09 37.58 9.02
C ASP A 213 -0.39 37.81 7.67
N VAL A 214 0.07 36.75 6.99
CA VAL A 214 0.80 36.87 5.71
C VAL A 214 -0.13 36.92 4.51
N HIS A 215 -1.19 36.09 4.50
CA HIS A 215 -2.08 35.94 3.35
C HIS A 215 -3.45 36.61 3.51
N GLU A 216 -3.72 37.27 4.63
CA GLU A 216 -4.98 38.00 4.91
C GLU A 216 -6.23 37.13 4.73
N LEU A 217 -6.14 35.83 5.06
CA LEU A 217 -7.26 34.89 5.01
C LEU A 217 -7.96 34.81 6.37
N TRP A 218 -9.25 34.46 6.33
CA TRP A 218 -10.01 34.10 7.52
C TRP A 218 -9.61 32.71 7.99
N VAL A 219 -9.37 32.58 9.29
CA VAL A 219 -8.94 31.34 9.93
C VAL A 219 -9.81 31.10 11.17
N VAL A 220 -10.40 29.91 11.26
CA VAL A 220 -11.14 29.46 12.45
C VAL A 220 -10.53 28.16 12.95
N LYS A 221 -10.08 28.18 14.21
CA LYS A 221 -9.69 26.98 14.95
C LYS A 221 -10.94 26.29 15.47
N VAL A 222 -11.08 24.99 15.18
CA VAL A 222 -12.15 24.12 15.65
C VAL A 222 -11.56 23.12 16.63
N ASP A 223 -11.84 23.30 17.91
CA ASP A 223 -11.36 22.41 18.96
C ASP A 223 -12.03 21.04 18.88
N ASN A 224 -11.22 19.97 18.85
CA ASN A 224 -11.74 18.61 18.80
C ASN A 224 -11.81 18.02 20.22
N ILE A 225 -12.91 18.27 20.92
CA ILE A 225 -13.11 17.90 22.33
C ILE A 225 -13.20 16.36 22.54
N TYR A 226 -13.43 15.55 21.49
CA TYR A 226 -13.84 14.14 21.62
C TYR A 226 -13.05 13.10 20.82
N ARG A 227 -11.96 13.46 20.11
CA ARG A 227 -11.00 12.46 19.59
C ARG A 227 -10.20 11.85 20.74
N GLY A 228 -10.77 10.84 21.42
CA GLY A 228 -10.12 10.24 22.58
C GLY A 228 -10.85 9.05 23.21
N SER A 229 -11.01 7.95 22.47
CA SER A 229 -11.12 6.61 23.08
C SER A 229 -10.15 5.64 22.38
N GLY A 230 -8.87 5.68 22.77
CA GLY A 230 -7.84 4.80 22.20
C GLY A 230 -6.40 5.30 22.40
N ARG A 231 -5.43 4.51 21.91
CA ARG A 231 -3.96 4.68 22.11
C ARG A 231 -3.35 5.91 21.41
N SER A 232 -4.11 6.69 20.66
CA SER A 232 -3.71 7.97 20.06
C SER A 232 -4.38 9.11 20.84
N GLN A 233 -3.80 9.44 22.00
CA GLN A 233 -4.18 10.64 22.74
C GLN A 233 -3.64 11.87 22.01
N GLY A 234 -4.53 12.71 21.50
CA GLY A 234 -4.19 14.03 20.99
C GLY A 234 -5.44 14.88 20.79
N ARG A 235 -5.51 16.01 21.50
CA ARG A 235 -6.53 17.06 21.36
C ARG A 235 -6.13 18.00 20.23
N PHE A 236 -5.93 17.47 19.04
CA PHE A 236 -5.47 18.30 17.93
C PHE A 236 -6.66 19.06 17.34
N PRO A 237 -6.61 20.40 17.28
CA PRO A 237 -7.64 21.15 16.59
C PRO A 237 -7.56 20.94 15.08
N ASP A 238 -8.68 21.22 14.43
CA ASP A 238 -8.74 21.43 12.99
C ASP A 238 -8.78 22.93 12.69
N PHE A 239 -8.28 23.35 11.55
CA PHE A 239 -8.31 24.75 11.11
C PHE A 239 -9.07 24.88 9.81
N VAL A 240 -10.03 25.80 9.76
CA VAL A 240 -10.75 26.17 8.55
C VAL A 240 -10.19 27.49 8.05
N ILE A 241 -9.75 27.51 6.80
CA ILE A 241 -9.10 28.66 6.17
C ILE A 241 -9.88 29.05 4.91
N GLY A 242 -10.09 30.35 4.66
CA GLY A 242 -10.79 30.82 3.46
C GLY A 242 -10.74 32.32 3.27
N LYS A 243 -11.19 32.80 2.10
CA LYS A 243 -11.26 34.24 1.78
C LYS A 243 -12.48 34.94 2.36
N ASP A 244 -13.55 34.19 2.60
CA ASP A 244 -14.85 34.70 3.04
C ASP A 244 -15.16 34.21 4.46
N GLU A 245 -15.34 35.15 5.38
CA GLU A 245 -15.62 34.88 6.79
C GLU A 245 -16.86 34.00 6.97
N GLN A 246 -17.92 34.25 6.19
CA GLN A 246 -19.18 33.52 6.30
C GLN A 246 -19.00 32.06 5.87
N ALA A 247 -18.30 31.80 4.78
CA ALA A 247 -17.99 30.45 4.31
C ALA A 247 -17.11 29.68 5.30
N VAL A 248 -16.11 30.35 5.87
CA VAL A 248 -15.21 29.76 6.89
C VAL A 248 -16.00 29.37 8.14
N ASN A 249 -16.78 30.29 8.71
CA ASN A 249 -17.60 30.02 9.89
C ASN A 249 -18.65 28.94 9.63
N ALA A 250 -19.36 29.00 8.50
CA ALA A 250 -20.34 27.97 8.15
C ALA A 250 -19.72 26.57 8.03
N LYS A 251 -18.48 26.48 7.54
CA LYS A 251 -17.75 25.23 7.48
C LYS A 251 -17.27 24.79 8.87
N ALA A 252 -16.74 25.69 9.69
CA ALA A 252 -16.34 25.40 11.07
C ALA A 252 -17.52 24.85 11.90
N ASP A 253 -18.69 25.50 11.83
CA ASP A 253 -19.92 25.05 12.49
C ASP A 253 -20.39 23.67 11.99
N ALA A 254 -20.18 23.37 10.71
CA ALA A 254 -20.49 22.04 10.18
C ALA A 254 -19.58 20.97 10.78
N ILE A 255 -18.28 21.24 10.87
CA ILE A 255 -17.28 20.34 11.47
C ILE A 255 -17.60 20.11 12.96
N GLU A 256 -17.89 21.18 13.70
CA GLU A 256 -18.22 21.07 15.11
C GLU A 256 -19.48 20.23 15.34
N ARG A 257 -20.53 20.44 14.54
CA ARG A 257 -21.76 19.62 14.59
C ARG A 257 -21.49 18.15 14.26
N GLU A 258 -20.66 17.87 13.26
CA GLU A 258 -20.26 16.50 12.90
C GLU A 258 -19.48 15.82 14.04
N ASN A 259 -18.54 16.55 14.67
CA ASN A 259 -17.77 16.06 15.81
C ASN A 259 -18.68 15.72 17.00
N ILE A 260 -19.67 16.58 17.30
CA ILE A 260 -20.65 16.34 18.36
C ILE A 260 -21.50 15.11 18.02
N ALA A 261 -22.08 15.04 16.81
CA ALA A 261 -22.96 13.94 16.41
C ALA A 261 -22.26 12.56 16.47
N ALA A 262 -20.99 12.50 16.06
CA ALA A 262 -20.21 11.28 16.14
C ALA A 262 -19.94 10.86 17.58
N ALA A 263 -19.66 11.81 18.49
CA ALA A 263 -19.44 11.51 19.91
C ALA A 263 -20.67 10.85 20.57
N TRP A 264 -21.88 11.20 20.14
CA TRP A 264 -23.11 10.57 20.64
C TRP A 264 -23.31 9.14 20.12
N THR A 265 -22.77 8.82 18.95
CA THR A 265 -22.91 7.51 18.31
C THR A 265 -21.97 6.47 18.97
N PHE A 266 -20.80 6.88 19.45
CA PHE A 266 -19.83 6.01 20.15
C PHE A 266 -20.15 5.71 21.61
N ARG A 267 -21.17 6.36 22.21
CA ARG A 267 -21.61 6.12 23.61
C ARG A 267 -22.75 5.09 23.74
N ARG A 268 -23.20 4.48 22.63
CA ARG A 268 -24.20 3.39 22.61
C ARG A 268 -23.53 2.09 22.21
#